data_AF-A0A497JCU6-F1
#
_entry.id   AF-A0A497JCU6-F1
#
_cell.length_a   1.000
_cell.length_b   1.000
_cell.length_c   1.000
_cell.angle_alpha   90.00
_cell.angle_beta   90.00
_cell.angle_gamma   90.00
#
_symmetry.space_group_name_H-M   'P 1'
#
loop_
_entity.id
_entity.type
_entity.pdbx_description
1 polymer ?
#
loop_
_entity_poly.entity_id
_entity_poly.type
_entity_poly.pdbx_seq_one_letter_code
_entity_poly.pdbx_strand_id
1 'polypeptide(L)'
;MNTITFLMLVLLGISLVSLSFFVFENLKESQAKVSARESLNEITSYVASVVVDAYEQANKNFFTSETQPVVNISINLPRKVGGKRYYVKLEGDNMTVVGNFATTNISSGIEKIFAETADGVVQSYSFLPYNLTGGGEIDSFGTAHYVQIFRFNDTLVVIIT
;
A
#
# COMPACT_ATOMS: atom_id res chain seq x y z
N MET A 1 55.34 4.89 -28.28
CA MET A 1 54.45 4.43 -27.19
C MET A 1 54.79 2.97 -26.90
N ASN A 2 55.12 2.62 -25.67
CA ASN A 2 55.49 1.23 -25.34
C ASN A 2 54.23 0.35 -25.32
N THR A 3 54.36 -0.93 -25.68
CA THR A 3 53.24 -1.89 -25.75
C THR A 3 52.50 -2.00 -24.42
N ILE A 4 53.23 -1.90 -23.31
CA ILE A 4 52.67 -1.87 -21.94
C ILE A 4 51.78 -0.65 -21.73
N THR A 5 52.22 0.54 -22.18
CA THR A 5 51.44 1.78 -22.05
C THR A 5 50.17 1.73 -22.91
N PHE A 6 50.26 1.17 -24.11
CA PHE A 6 49.09 0.95 -24.96
C PHE A 6 48.09 -0.02 -24.32
N LEU A 7 48.56 -1.15 -23.79
CA LEU A 7 47.73 -2.16 -23.13
C LEU A 7 47.02 -1.58 -21.89
N MET A 8 47.74 -0.79 -21.07
CA MET A 8 47.17 -0.09 -19.92
C MET A 8 46.04 0.86 -20.31
N LEU A 9 46.21 1.62 -21.41
CA LEU A 9 45.16 2.53 -21.90
C LEU A 9 43.93 1.78 -22.39
N VAL A 10 44.10 0.65 -23.07
CA VAL A 10 42.99 -0.20 -23.52
C VAL A 10 42.24 -0.79 -22.32
N LEU A 11 42.94 -1.33 -21.33
CA LEU A 11 42.33 -1.88 -20.11
C LEU A 11 41.59 -0.81 -19.31
N LEU A 12 42.15 0.40 -19.21
CA LEU A 12 41.49 1.54 -18.58
C LEU A 12 40.21 1.91 -19.32
N GLY A 13 40.24 1.94 -20.66
CA GLY A 13 39.06 2.20 -21.48
C GLY A 13 37.95 1.17 -21.26
N ILE A 14 38.29 -0.13 -21.27
CA ILE A 14 37.33 -1.22 -21.00
C ILE A 14 36.75 -1.10 -19.58
N SER A 15 37.59 -0.78 -18.59
CA SER A 15 37.17 -0.60 -17.21
C SER A 15 36.18 0.57 -17.06
N LEU A 16 36.46 1.72 -17.68
CA LEU A 16 35.58 2.89 -17.64
C LEU A 16 34.22 2.63 -18.30
N VAL A 17 34.22 1.94 -19.44
CA VAL A 17 32.97 1.54 -20.13
C VAL A 17 32.16 0.58 -19.27
N SER A 18 32.81 -0.44 -18.69
CA SER A 18 32.14 -1.42 -17.81
C SER A 18 31.55 -0.77 -16.55
N LEU A 19 32.30 0.14 -15.93
CA LEU A 19 31.82 0.91 -14.77
C LEU A 19 30.62 1.79 -15.13
N SER A 20 30.63 2.39 -16.32
CA SER A 20 29.52 3.23 -16.81
C SER A 20 28.23 2.42 -16.96
N PHE A 21 28.30 1.22 -17.55
CA PHE A 21 27.14 0.32 -17.64
C PHE A 21 26.64 -0.11 -16.26
N PHE A 22 27.55 -0.47 -15.36
CA PHE A 22 27.19 -0.86 -13.99
C PHE A 22 26.48 0.27 -13.24
N VAL A 23 27.00 1.50 -13.29
CA VAL A 23 26.38 2.66 -12.65
C VAL A 23 25.01 2.96 -13.27
N PHE A 24 24.90 2.88 -14.60
CA PHE A 24 23.65 3.13 -15.30
C PHE A 24 22.53 2.16 -14.91
N GLU A 25 22.82 0.86 -14.84
CA GLU A 25 21.83 -0.15 -14.40
C GLU A 25 21.37 0.10 -12.97
N ASN A 26 22.29 0.42 -12.05
CA ASN A 26 21.93 0.75 -10.67
C ASN A 26 21.05 2.01 -10.57
N LEU A 27 21.33 3.04 -11.37
CA LEU A 27 20.53 4.26 -11.40
C LEU A 27 19.11 3.99 -11.93
N LYS A 28 19.00 3.17 -12.97
CA LYS A 28 17.71 2.78 -13.55
C LYS A 28 16.88 1.99 -12.54
N GLU A 29 17.48 1.03 -11.83
CA GLU A 29 16.79 0.27 -10.79
C GLU A 29 16.34 1.19 -9.63
N SER A 30 17.21 2.12 -9.22
CA SER A 30 16.89 3.10 -8.17
C SER A 30 15.72 4.00 -8.57
N GLN A 31 15.71 4.56 -9.78
CA GLN A 31 14.60 5.37 -10.28
C GLN A 31 13.29 4.59 -10.34
N ALA A 32 13.33 3.34 -10.80
CA ALA A 32 12.14 2.47 -10.81
C ALA A 32 11.58 2.24 -9.40
N LYS A 33 12.45 2.06 -8.40
CA LYS A 33 12.05 1.93 -6.99
C LYS A 33 11.45 3.22 -6.44
N VAL A 34 12.03 4.38 -6.75
CA VAL A 34 11.52 5.68 -6.31
C VAL A 34 10.13 5.95 -6.91
N SER A 35 9.97 5.77 -8.22
CA SER A 35 8.67 5.95 -8.88
C SER A 35 7.63 4.97 -8.33
N ALA A 36 7.99 3.71 -8.09
CA ALA A 36 7.10 2.75 -7.44
C ALA A 36 6.70 3.19 -6.02
N ARG A 37 7.64 3.72 -5.24
CA ARG A 37 7.39 4.24 -3.88
C ARG A 37 6.42 5.42 -3.90
N GLU A 38 6.59 6.33 -4.85
CA GLU A 38 5.72 7.48 -5.04
C GLU A 38 4.30 7.05 -5.43
N SER A 39 4.15 6.13 -6.39
CA SER A 39 2.84 5.56 -6.72
C SER A 39 2.20 4.88 -5.52
N LEU A 40 2.95 4.13 -4.71
CA LEU A 40 2.41 3.55 -3.48
C LEU A 40 2.02 4.63 -2.45
N ASN A 41 2.74 5.76 -2.35
CA ASN A 41 2.34 6.89 -1.47
C ASN A 41 1.01 7.51 -1.92
N GLU A 42 0.82 7.69 -3.22
CA GLU A 42 -0.44 8.19 -3.78
C GLU A 42 -1.58 7.21 -3.49
N ILE A 43 -1.34 5.91 -3.69
CA ILE A 43 -2.33 4.86 -3.40
C ILE A 43 -2.69 4.83 -1.91
N THR A 44 -1.71 4.79 -1.01
CA THR A 44 -2.00 4.75 0.44
C THR A 44 -2.74 6.00 0.89
N SER A 45 -2.39 7.18 0.37
CA SER A 45 -3.08 8.43 0.68
C SER A 45 -4.51 8.46 0.14
N TYR A 46 -4.72 7.99 -1.09
CA TYR A 46 -6.05 7.90 -1.68
C TYR A 46 -6.94 6.94 -0.90
N VAL A 47 -6.45 5.74 -0.60
CA VAL A 47 -7.19 4.75 0.20
C VAL A 47 -7.48 5.29 1.60
N ALA A 48 -6.53 5.96 2.24
CA ALA A 48 -6.75 6.60 3.54
C ALA A 48 -7.87 7.64 3.50
N SER A 49 -7.86 8.54 2.50
CA SER A 49 -8.93 9.52 2.31
C SER A 49 -10.28 8.85 2.13
N VAL A 50 -10.37 7.85 1.26
CA VAL A 50 -11.61 7.13 0.98
C VAL A 50 -12.14 6.43 2.24
N VAL A 51 -11.26 5.77 3.00
CA VAL A 51 -11.59 5.09 4.26
C VAL A 51 -12.13 6.08 5.30
N VAL A 52 -11.52 7.26 5.44
CA VAL A 52 -11.99 8.32 6.34
C VAL A 52 -13.34 8.85 5.89
N ASP A 53 -13.49 9.18 4.61
CA ASP A 53 -14.74 9.69 4.04
C ASP A 53 -15.89 8.68 4.21
N ALA A 54 -15.61 7.39 4.03
CA ALA A 54 -16.55 6.30 4.26
C ALA A 54 -17.08 6.31 5.69
N TYR A 55 -16.14 6.39 6.63
CA TYR A 55 -16.40 6.34 8.05
C TYR A 55 -17.20 7.58 8.51
N GLU A 56 -16.86 8.76 8.02
CA GLU A 56 -17.59 9.99 8.33
C GLU A 56 -19.01 9.99 7.77
N GLN A 57 -19.20 9.50 6.53
CA GLN A 57 -20.53 9.35 5.94
C GLN A 57 -21.39 8.36 6.75
N ALA A 58 -20.83 7.23 7.15
CA ALA A 58 -21.52 6.26 8.00
C ALA A 58 -21.94 6.87 9.34
N ASN A 59 -21.05 7.63 9.99
CA ASN A 59 -21.34 8.27 11.27
C ASN A 59 -22.43 9.34 11.19
N LYS A 60 -22.52 10.07 10.06
CA LYS A 60 -23.61 11.03 9.84
C LYS A 60 -24.98 10.34 9.73
N ASN A 61 -25.04 9.18 9.08
CA ASN A 61 -26.28 8.44 8.85
C ASN A 61 -26.78 7.67 10.09
N PHE A 62 -25.90 7.34 11.04
CA PHE A 62 -26.24 6.62 12.28
C PHE A 62 -27.28 7.35 13.15
N PHE A 63 -27.33 8.68 13.10
CA PHE A 63 -28.30 9.45 13.89
C PHE A 63 -29.77 9.33 13.41
N THR A 64 -30.03 8.56 12.35
CA THR A 64 -31.35 8.49 11.70
C THR A 64 -31.95 7.07 11.63
N SER A 65 -31.23 6.03 12.04
CA SER A 65 -31.66 4.63 11.85
C SER A 65 -31.13 3.70 12.95
N GLU A 66 -31.99 2.79 13.45
CA GLU A 66 -31.63 1.70 14.38
C GLU A 66 -30.85 0.56 13.69
N THR A 67 -30.75 0.57 12.36
CA THR A 67 -29.95 -0.40 11.60
C THR A 67 -28.54 0.12 11.36
N GLN A 68 -27.55 -0.74 11.57
CA GLN A 68 -26.14 -0.47 11.33
C GLN A 68 -25.92 -0.01 9.88
N PRO A 69 -25.30 1.17 9.64
CA PRO A 69 -25.02 1.62 8.29
C PRO A 69 -23.98 0.69 7.64
N VAL A 70 -24.24 0.25 6.41
CA VAL A 70 -23.26 -0.43 5.56
C VAL A 70 -22.90 0.53 4.43
N VAL A 71 -21.61 0.82 4.25
CA VAL A 71 -21.11 1.75 3.23
C VAL A 71 -20.29 0.98 2.21
N ASN A 72 -20.84 0.84 1.01
CA ASN A 72 -20.11 0.21 -0.11
C ASN A 72 -19.40 1.29 -0.91
N ILE A 73 -18.10 1.12 -1.12
CA ILE A 73 -17.27 2.04 -1.90
C ILE A 73 -16.58 1.24 -2.99
N SER A 74 -16.46 1.81 -4.17
CA SER A 74 -15.59 1.26 -5.20
C SER A 74 -14.40 2.19 -5.39
N ILE A 75 -13.21 1.62 -5.34
CA ILE A 75 -11.97 2.34 -5.63
C ILE A 75 -11.34 1.76 -6.87
N ASN A 76 -10.92 2.63 -7.78
CA ASN A 76 -10.17 2.18 -8.94
C ASN A 76 -8.67 2.34 -8.64
N LEU A 77 -7.98 1.21 -8.55
CA LEU A 77 -6.56 1.16 -8.26
C LEU A 77 -5.79 0.64 -9.49
N PRO A 78 -4.56 1.11 -9.73
CA PRO A 78 -3.73 0.53 -10.77
C PRO A 78 -3.47 -0.96 -10.47
N ARG A 79 -3.43 -1.80 -11.49
CA ARG A 79 -3.15 -3.23 -11.26
C ARG A 79 -1.72 -3.48 -10.78
N LYS A 80 -0.76 -2.64 -11.19
CA LYS A 80 0.66 -2.83 -10.92
C LYS A 80 1.34 -1.53 -10.51
N VAL A 81 2.35 -1.65 -9.66
CA VAL A 81 3.29 -0.58 -9.29
C VAL A 81 4.71 -1.10 -9.46
N GLY A 82 5.57 -0.34 -10.15
CA GLY A 82 6.92 -0.81 -10.52
C GLY A 82 6.92 -2.12 -11.33
N GLY A 83 5.85 -2.38 -12.09
CA GLY A 83 5.66 -3.62 -12.85
C GLY A 83 5.19 -4.83 -12.04
N LYS A 84 4.97 -4.66 -10.73
CA LYS A 84 4.63 -5.73 -9.79
C LYS A 84 3.20 -5.56 -9.25
N ARG A 85 2.58 -6.68 -8.90
CA ARG A 85 1.39 -6.71 -8.04
C ARG A 85 1.73 -6.10 -6.68
N TYR A 86 0.75 -5.54 -5.99
CA TYR A 86 0.93 -4.98 -4.66
C TYR A 86 -0.31 -5.24 -3.80
N TYR A 87 -0.13 -5.05 -2.50
CA TYR A 87 -1.14 -5.23 -1.47
C TYR A 87 -1.33 -3.92 -0.72
N VAL A 88 -2.56 -3.60 -0.33
CA VAL A 88 -2.86 -2.51 0.59
C VAL A 88 -3.54 -3.10 1.82
N LYS A 89 -2.99 -2.85 3.00
CA LYS A 89 -3.45 -3.38 4.28
C LYS A 89 -3.83 -2.23 5.20
N LEU A 90 -4.90 -2.43 5.96
CA LEU A 90 -5.26 -1.53 7.06
C LEU A 90 -4.53 -2.03 8.30
N GLU A 91 -3.47 -1.33 8.71
CA GLU A 91 -2.61 -1.74 9.83
C GLU A 91 -2.88 -0.91 11.08
N GLY A 92 -2.86 -1.60 12.22
CA GLY A 92 -3.10 -1.06 13.55
C GLY A 92 -2.60 -2.00 14.65
N ASP A 93 -2.73 -1.59 15.91
CA ASP A 93 -2.41 -2.47 17.02
C ASP A 93 -3.31 -3.73 17.01
N ASN A 94 -2.67 -4.90 17.00
CA ASN A 94 -3.37 -6.17 16.92
C ASN A 94 -4.09 -6.46 18.24
N MET A 95 -5.40 -6.28 18.27
CA MET A 95 -6.24 -6.77 19.35
C MET A 95 -7.31 -7.68 18.78
N THR A 96 -7.16 -8.98 18.98
CA THR A 96 -8.11 -10.01 18.54
C THR A 96 -9.47 -9.81 19.22
N VAL A 97 -10.44 -9.27 18.49
CA VAL A 97 -11.84 -9.20 18.98
C VAL A 97 -12.55 -10.49 18.61
N VAL A 98 -12.80 -11.35 19.61
CA VAL A 98 -13.63 -12.56 19.45
C VAL A 98 -15.10 -12.17 19.55
N GLY A 99 -15.72 -11.88 18.40
CA GLY A 99 -17.17 -11.68 18.28
C GLY A 99 -17.86 -12.90 17.67
N ASN A 100 -19.16 -13.07 17.94
CA ASN A 100 -19.99 -14.23 17.53
C ASN A 100 -20.28 -14.29 16.00
N PHE A 101 -19.58 -13.49 15.20
CA PHE A 101 -19.56 -13.53 13.75
C PHE A 101 -18.16 -14.00 13.36
N ALA A 102 -18.08 -15.14 12.66
CA ALA A 102 -16.90 -15.79 12.09
C ALA A 102 -15.54 -15.13 12.38
N THR A 103 -14.63 -15.85 13.05
CA THR A 103 -13.26 -15.45 13.40
C THR A 103 -12.56 -14.66 12.28
N THR A 104 -12.72 -13.34 12.27
CA THR A 104 -11.97 -12.41 11.44
C THR A 104 -10.92 -11.75 12.31
N ASN A 105 -9.69 -11.66 11.82
CA ASN A 105 -8.65 -10.84 12.45
C ASN A 105 -9.10 -9.38 12.33
N ILE A 106 -9.74 -8.87 13.38
CA ILE A 106 -10.09 -7.45 13.52
C ILE A 106 -8.93 -6.80 14.25
N SER A 107 -8.31 -5.78 13.67
CA SER A 107 -7.35 -4.92 14.37
C SER A 107 -8.13 -3.83 15.10
N SER A 108 -7.80 -3.59 16.37
CA SER A 108 -8.32 -2.42 17.09
C SER A 108 -7.32 -1.28 16.95
N GLY A 109 -7.74 -0.16 16.40
CA GLY A 109 -6.83 0.96 16.20
C GLY A 109 -5.97 0.80 14.95
N ILE A 110 -6.61 0.61 13.79
CA ILE A 110 -6.02 0.96 12.50
C ILE A 110 -5.57 2.42 12.59
N GLU A 111 -4.27 2.61 12.48
CA GLU A 111 -3.61 3.91 12.55
C GLU A 111 -3.11 4.36 11.18
N LYS A 112 -2.94 3.40 10.26
CA LYS A 112 -2.35 3.66 8.96
C LYS A 112 -2.87 2.71 7.89
N ILE A 113 -2.84 3.21 6.67
CA ILE A 113 -2.92 2.41 5.45
C ILE A 113 -1.50 2.08 5.03
N PHE A 114 -1.19 0.79 5.01
CA PHE A 114 0.08 0.28 4.55
C PHE A 114 -0.08 -0.30 3.15
N ALA A 115 0.92 -0.14 2.28
CA ALA A 115 0.94 -0.84 1.00
C ALA A 115 2.32 -1.41 0.72
N GLU A 116 2.40 -2.54 0.03
CA GLU A 116 3.67 -3.15 -0.35
C GLU A 116 3.59 -3.85 -1.69
N THR A 117 4.67 -3.80 -2.47
CA THR A 117 4.82 -4.67 -3.64
C THR A 117 4.88 -6.12 -3.21
N ALA A 118 4.48 -7.03 -4.10
CA ALA A 118 4.35 -8.46 -3.76
C ALA A 118 5.67 -9.15 -3.37
N ASP A 119 6.80 -8.53 -3.64
CA ASP A 119 8.13 -8.96 -3.23
C ASP A 119 8.64 -8.27 -1.95
N GLY A 120 7.85 -7.36 -1.36
CA GLY A 120 8.18 -6.61 -0.14
C GLY A 120 9.26 -5.54 -0.30
N VAL A 121 9.77 -5.32 -1.53
CA VAL A 121 10.92 -4.42 -1.76
C VAL A 121 10.53 -2.95 -1.67
N VAL A 122 9.32 -2.61 -2.10
CA VAL A 122 8.79 -1.24 -2.03
C VAL A 122 7.55 -1.27 -1.16
N GLN A 123 7.56 -0.46 -0.10
CA GLN A 123 6.51 -0.40 0.89
C GLN A 123 6.06 1.05 1.07
N SER A 124 4.85 1.31 1.54
CA SER A 124 4.34 2.65 1.76
C SER A 124 3.32 2.75 2.88
N TYR A 125 3.28 3.96 3.42
CA TYR A 125 2.48 4.50 4.51
C TYR A 125 1.44 5.54 4.17
N SER A 126 0.28 5.58 4.81
CA SER A 126 -0.39 6.86 5.10
C SER A 126 -1.08 6.76 6.45
N PHE A 127 -0.87 7.75 7.32
CA PHE A 127 -1.53 7.79 8.63
C PHE A 127 -2.97 8.24 8.49
N LEU A 128 -3.85 7.61 9.26
CA LEU A 128 -5.21 8.06 9.42
C LEU A 128 -5.24 9.26 10.40
N PRO A 129 -6.17 10.20 10.24
CA PRO A 129 -6.31 11.35 11.13
C PRO A 129 -6.75 10.97 12.55
N TYR A 130 -7.33 9.78 12.72
CA TYR A 130 -7.71 9.19 14.00
C TYR A 130 -7.82 7.66 13.87
N ASN A 131 -7.72 6.96 14.99
CA ASN A 131 -7.73 5.50 15.03
C ASN A 131 -9.12 4.96 14.68
N LEU A 132 -9.16 3.99 13.76
CA LEU A 132 -10.36 3.24 13.39
C LEU A 132 -10.28 1.81 13.94
N THR A 133 -11.41 1.15 14.15
CA THR A 133 -11.39 -0.32 14.38
C THR A 133 -11.70 -0.98 13.05
N GLY A 134 -11.08 -2.11 12.69
CA GLY A 134 -11.29 -2.67 11.36
C GLY A 134 -10.24 -3.68 10.94
N GLY A 135 -10.35 -4.11 9.69
CA GLY A 135 -9.37 -4.96 9.05
C GLY A 135 -9.71 -5.13 7.59
N GLY A 136 -8.68 -5.27 6.77
CA GLY A 136 -8.87 -5.44 5.35
C GLY A 136 -7.56 -5.49 4.59
N GLU A 137 -7.61 -6.21 3.48
CA GLU A 137 -6.54 -6.24 2.51
C GLU A 137 -7.13 -6.06 1.11
N ILE A 138 -6.49 -5.20 0.32
CA ILE A 138 -6.76 -5.00 -1.09
C ILE A 138 -5.58 -5.62 -1.85
N ASP A 139 -5.88 -6.66 -2.62
CA ASP A 139 -4.97 -7.23 -3.59
C ASP A 139 -5.16 -6.54 -4.94
N SER A 140 -4.13 -5.90 -5.50
CA SER A 140 -4.25 -5.16 -6.76
C SER A 140 -4.65 -6.01 -7.98
N PHE A 141 -4.63 -7.34 -7.85
CA PHE A 141 -5.08 -8.30 -8.86
C PHE A 141 -6.36 -9.04 -8.48
N GLY A 142 -6.85 -8.86 -7.26
CA GLY A 142 -8.07 -9.48 -6.78
C GLY A 142 -9.27 -8.98 -7.57
N THR A 143 -10.24 -9.86 -7.80
CA THR A 143 -11.56 -9.46 -8.31
C THR A 143 -12.52 -9.06 -7.18
N ALA A 144 -12.11 -9.30 -5.93
CA ALA A 144 -12.82 -8.90 -4.74
C ALA A 144 -11.81 -8.25 -3.80
N HIS A 145 -12.07 -6.99 -3.47
CA HIS A 145 -11.41 -6.30 -2.39
C HIS A 145 -12.37 -6.32 -1.19
N TYR A 146 -11.85 -6.41 0.03
CA TYR A 146 -12.72 -6.43 1.21
C TYR A 146 -12.03 -5.74 2.38
N VAL A 147 -12.66 -4.66 2.85
CA VAL A 147 -12.12 -3.80 3.90
C VAL A 147 -13.24 -3.43 4.85
N GLN A 148 -13.27 -4.06 6.01
CA GLN A 148 -14.26 -3.77 7.06
C GLN A 148 -13.72 -2.72 8.03
N ILE A 149 -14.55 -1.75 8.41
CA ILE A 149 -14.20 -0.69 9.37
C ILE A 149 -15.31 -0.62 10.42
N PHE A 150 -15.01 -1.06 11.63
CA PHE A 150 -15.89 -1.06 12.79
C PHE A 150 -15.79 0.25 13.60
N ARG A 151 -16.86 0.58 14.31
CA ARG A 151 -16.88 1.65 15.31
C ARG A 151 -16.87 1.04 16.72
N PHE A 152 -16.27 1.73 17.69
CA PHE A 152 -16.55 1.45 19.10
C PHE A 152 -18.00 1.84 19.41
N ASN A 153 -18.85 0.82 19.58
CA ASN A 153 -20.27 0.81 19.99
C ASN A 153 -21.26 0.22 18.97
N ASP A 154 -20.89 -0.05 17.72
CA ASP A 154 -21.69 -0.86 16.78
C ASP A 154 -20.90 -1.15 15.49
N THR A 155 -21.24 -2.25 14.81
CA THR A 155 -20.55 -2.72 13.60
C THR A 155 -20.88 -1.81 12.42
N LEU A 156 -19.91 -1.05 11.93
CA LEU A 156 -19.95 -0.50 10.58
C LEU A 156 -19.26 -1.53 9.67
N VAL A 157 -19.84 -1.82 8.51
CA VAL A 157 -19.19 -2.61 7.46
C VAL A 157 -18.98 -1.68 6.29
N VAL A 158 -17.72 -1.33 6.04
CA VAL A 158 -17.33 -0.77 4.74
C VAL A 158 -17.03 -1.96 3.83
N ILE A 159 -17.41 -1.89 2.56
CA ILE A 159 -17.00 -2.88 1.56
C ILE A 159 -16.37 -2.07 0.44
N ILE A 160 -15.07 -2.24 0.26
CA ILE A 160 -14.36 -1.64 -0.86
C ILE A 160 -14.36 -2.68 -1.98
N THR A 161 -15.07 -2.47 -3.10
CA THR A 161 -15.11 -3.38 -4.27
C THR A 161 -14.35 -2.82 -5.45
#